data_AF-A0A226BW54-F1
#
_entry.id   AF-A0A226BW54-F1
#
_cell.length_a   1.000
_cell.length_b   1.000
_cell.length_c   1.000
_cell.angle_alpha   90.00
_cell.angle_beta   90.00
_cell.angle_gamma   90.00
#
_symmetry.space_group_name_H-M   'P 1'
#
loop_
_entity.id
_entity.type
_entity.pdbx_description
1 polymer ?
#
loop_
_entity_poly.entity_id
_entity_poly.type
_entity_poly.pdbx_seq_one_letter_code
_entity_poly.pdbx_strand_id
1 'polypeptide(L)' 'MTNNNEITLYYDQRSSIINISKRLVCGIAMMHFELAARNLGEYGEWQLLDDPNVARYKLKI' A
#
# COMPACT_ATOMS: atom_id res chain seq x y z
N MET A 1 -0.64 19.55 -10.20
CA MET A 1 0.68 19.10 -9.73
C MET A 1 0.48 17.77 -9.02
N THR A 2 0.65 16.65 -9.73
CA THR A 2 0.66 15.33 -9.09
C THR A 2 1.96 15.19 -8.34
N ASN A 3 1.89 14.99 -7.02
CA ASN A 3 3.07 14.66 -6.22
C ASN A 3 3.58 13.29 -6.71
N ASN A 4 4.71 13.26 -7.43
CA ASN A 4 5.28 12.05 -8.03
C ASN A 4 5.91 11.08 -7.01
N ASN A 5 5.75 11.33 -5.71
CA ASN A 5 6.47 10.64 -4.63
C ASN A 5 5.54 9.86 -3.70
N GLU A 6 4.31 9.60 -4.13
CA GLU A 6 3.35 8.81 -3.37
C GLU A 6 2.65 7.75 -4.23
N ILE A 7 2.44 6.57 -3.62
CA ILE A 7 1.74 5.44 -4.24
C ILE A 7 0.60 5.02 -3.30
N THR A 8 -0.63 4.96 -3.83
CA THR A 8 -1.81 4.55 -3.06
C THR A 8 -2.19 3.11 -3.39
N LEU A 9 -2.36 2.30 -2.36
CA LEU A 9 -2.85 0.93 -2.45
C LEU A 9 -4.35 0.93 -2.14
N TYR A 10 -5.15 0.42 -3.06
CA TYR A 10 -6.60 0.26 -2.89
C TYR A 10 -6.99 -1.22 -2.93
N TYR A 11 -8.13 -1.54 -2.32
CA TYR A 11 -8.69 -2.87 -2.33
C TYR A 11 -9.91 -2.91 -3.25
N ASP A 12 -9.89 -3.77 -4.28
CA ASP A 12 -11.05 -4.01 -5.12
C ASP A 12 -12.04 -4.95 -4.41
N GLN A 13 -13.13 -4.37 -3.91
CA GLN A 13 -14.20 -5.09 -3.22
C GLN A 13 -14.96 -6.08 -4.11
N ARG A 14 -14.73 -6.07 -5.44
CA ARG A 14 -15.33 -7.03 -6.38
C ARG A 14 -14.64 -8.39 -6.38
N SER A 15 -13.43 -8.48 -5.80
CA SER A 15 -12.68 -9.73 -5.71
C SER A 15 -13.25 -10.62 -4.61
N SER A 16 -13.84 -11.75 -5.02
CA SER A 16 -14.47 -12.75 -4.17
C SER A 16 -13.45 -13.62 -3.40
N ILE A 17 -12.47 -13.01 -2.72
CA ILE A 17 -11.61 -13.75 -1.78
C ILE A 17 -12.44 -13.97 -0.51
N ILE A 18 -13.30 -14.99 -0.59
CA ILE A 18 -14.23 -15.36 0.47
C ILE A 18 -13.38 -15.85 1.66
N ASN A 19 -13.55 -15.23 2.82
CA ASN A 19 -12.97 -15.58 4.13
C ASN A 19 -11.53 -15.17 4.46
N ILE A 20 -10.85 -14.30 3.70
CA ILE A 20 -9.56 -13.73 4.15
C ILE A 20 -9.75 -12.28 4.59
N SER A 21 -9.21 -11.93 5.76
CA SER A 21 -9.24 -10.56 6.28
C SER A 21 -8.60 -9.58 5.30
N LYS A 22 -9.35 -8.55 4.89
CA LYS A 22 -8.85 -7.41 4.08
C LYS A 22 -7.54 -6.85 4.64
N ARG A 23 -7.48 -6.67 5.96
CA ARG A 23 -6.29 -6.15 6.64
C ARG A 23 -5.07 -7.05 6.48
N LEU A 24 -5.26 -8.37 6.46
CA LEU A 24 -4.18 -9.33 6.28
C LEU A 24 -3.62 -9.27 4.85
N VAL A 25 -4.49 -9.36 3.84
CA VAL A 25 -4.06 -9.34 2.43
C VAL A 25 -3.37 -8.02 2.10
N CYS A 26 -3.98 -6.90 2.48
CA CYS A 26 -3.38 -5.60 2.23
C CYS A 26 -2.10 -5.39 3.05
N GLY A 27 -2.00 -5.93 4.26
CA GLY A 27 -0.77 -5.94 5.06
C GLY A 27 0.37 -6.65 4.35
N ILE A 28 0.11 -7.83 3.78
CA ILE A 28 1.09 -8.59 3.00
C ILE A 28 1.51 -7.79 1.75
N ALA A 29 0.56 -7.18 1.05
CA ALA A 29 0.86 -6.37 -0.14
C ALA A 29 1.71 -5.13 0.20
N MET A 30 1.38 -4.41 1.28
CA MET A 30 2.17 -3.29 1.78
C MET A 30 3.60 -3.71 2.13
N MET A 31 3.79 -4.86 2.79
CA MET A 31 5.12 -5.37 3.12
C MET A 31 5.95 -5.71 1.88
N HIS A 32 5.36 -6.37 0.88
CA HIS A 32 6.05 -6.67 -0.38
C HIS A 32 6.50 -5.39 -1.11
N PHE A 33 5.62 -4.39 -1.15
CA PHE A 33 5.94 -3.10 -1.76
C PHE A 33 7.10 -2.42 -1.04
N GLU A 34 7.05 -2.33 0.30
CA GLU A 34 8.10 -1.70 1.08
C GLU A 34 9.45 -2.42 0.95
N LEU A 35 9.44 -3.75 0.90
CA LEU A 35 10.65 -4.54 0.69
C LEU A 35 11.28 -4.24 -0.68
N ALA A 36 10.46 -4.15 -1.73
CA ALA A 36 10.92 -3.81 -3.08
C ALA A 36 11.50 -2.39 -3.14
N ALA A 37 10.83 -1.41 -2.50
CA ALA A 37 11.34 -0.04 -2.39
C ALA A 37 12.71 0.00 -1.72
N ARG A 38 12.85 -0.67 -0.56
CA ARG A 38 14.13 -0.75 0.16
C ARG A 38 15.23 -1.42 -0.65
N ASN A 39 14.91 -2.46 -1.42
CA ASN A 39 15.87 -3.11 -2.32
C ASN A 39 16.36 -2.17 -3.44
N LEU A 40 15.56 -1.16 -3.82
CA LEU A 40 15.93 -0.11 -4.77
C LEU A 40 16.63 1.09 -4.10
N GLY A 41 16.85 1.05 -2.78
CA GLY A 41 17.41 2.17 -2.01
C GLY A 41 16.40 3.28 -1.70
N GLU A 42 15.13 3.05 -2.00
CA GLU A 42 14.04 3.98 -1.72
C GLU A 42 13.47 3.73 -0.32
N TYR A 43 13.29 4.80 0.46
CA TYR A 43 12.74 4.75 1.80
C TYR A 43 11.51 5.63 1.89
N GLY A 44 10.57 5.24 2.72
CA GLY A 44 9.28 5.91 2.83
C GLY A 44 8.48 5.45 4.03
N GLU A 45 7.25 5.94 4.12
CA GLU A 45 6.33 5.60 5.19
C GLU A 45 4.91 5.36 4.68
N TRP A 46 4.20 4.48 5.37
CA TRP A 46 2.80 4.20 5.12
C TRP A 46 1.90 5.14 5.94
N GLN A 47 1.01 5.83 5.25
CA GLN A 47 -0.16 6.50 5.82
C GLN A 47 -1.38 5.61 5.61
N LEU A 48 -2.04 5.17 6.68
CA LEU A 48 -3.32 4.45 6.59
C LEU A 48 -4.41 5.38 6.05
N LEU A 49 -5.31 4.83 5.24
CA LEU A 49 -6.43 5.55 4.62
C LEU A 49 -7.76 4.86 4.93
N ASP A 50 -8.85 5.60 4.74
CA ASP A 50 -10.20 5.06 4.83
C ASP A 50 -10.59 4.29 3.55
N ASP A 51 -11.48 3.31 3.74
CA ASP A 51 -12.06 2.51 2.67
C ASP A 51 -12.60 3.37 1.51
N PRO A 52 -12.35 3.00 0.24
CA PRO A 52 -11.73 1.75 -0.24
C PRO A 52 -10.19 1.78 -0.29
N ASN A 53 -9.59 2.93 -0.01
CA ASN A 53 -8.14 3.07 0.01
C ASN A 53 -7.60 2.43 1.29
N VAL A 54 -6.49 1.71 1.19
CA VAL A 54 -5.94 0.98 2.33
C VAL A 54 -4.85 1.83 2.99
N ALA A 55 -3.88 2.22 2.19
CA ALA A 55 -2.75 2.99 2.65
C ALA A 55 -2.08 3.69 1.48
N ARG A 56 -1.28 4.70 1.80
CA ARG A 56 -0.44 5.45 0.87
C ARG A 56 1.00 5.39 1.33
N TYR A 57 1.89 4.98 0.44
CA TYR A 57 3.32 5.08 0.65
C TYR A 57 3.80 6.45 0.22
N LYS A 58 4.57 7.13 1.07
CA LYS A 58 5.23 8.40 0.75
C LYS A 58 6.74 8.23 0.88
N LEU A 59 7.48 8.62 -0.16
CA LEU A 59 8.94 8.62 -0.10
C LEU A 59 9.44 9.65 0.91
N LYS A 60 10.46 9.28 1.68
CA LYS A 60 11.25 10.17 2.53
C LYS A 60 12.40 10.70 1.67
N ILE A 61 12.23 11.93 1.20
CA ILE A 61 13.24 12.69 0.46
C ILE A 61 14.14 13.42 1.46
#